data_AF-A0A3B3Z8Q3-F1
#
_entry.id   AF-A0A3B3Z8Q3-F1
#
_cell.length_a   1.000
_cell.length_b   1.000
_cell.length_c   1.000
_cell.angle_alpha   90.00
_cell.angle_beta   90.00
_cell.angle_gamma   90.00
#
_symmetry.space_group_name_H-M   'P 1'
#
loop_
_entity.id
_entity.type
_entity.pdbx_description
1 polymer ?
#
loop_
_entity_poly.entity_id
_entity_poly.type
_entity_poly.pdbx_seq_one_letter_code
_entity_poly.pdbx_strand_id
1 'polypeptide(L)'
;LTTRFTDELMSQGLTKRILTLVSEISVTREFERLQKERGLGNEKHRKEVSDLIKECRQALADSLFLWTCQSPLSQDDTLALIGHLETVTAQGDGSLDSVNLALVMALLYCMDVSFIEQGTEDREDLLQALPLLTERQYVSAVHNRLMNNQPWKLPGLQAVCRLAWALSLRVLSQLPQGSALVEFTEADEALADQALLGDVFLFMKEGMLGCESFTQEEFYIRRLHSLITDFLALMPMKVKQLRNRADEDARLVHMSLQMDSELPSSLRKDLDHLMALIGEFYSKDPFGLELALEFWCPTESLQHTSLHGSYLGMAIQRPPHKQVVLSKFVRQMGDLLPSTLYISYLRMLKGLSNGPQCAHYCFSLLKTNGPTHSDNIQGVSGSPVSWEHFFHSLMLYHENLRRDLPNPDAAHYRHPPIRGITQRELEGLTAFLQLLTNIITWSENARLALCEHPQWTPVVVMLGLLQCSVPPVLKAEFLHCLAAFGKSPEIAASLWQSLEYTQILQTVRAPGQRQAAGIEVELNEIESSCEEYPLTRAFCHLISTLVESSLPVNLGAGLRVPGFQPYLNFLRDCVFLPFPTRAYRRPGEKVENFS
;
A
#
# COMPACT_ATOMS: atom_id res chain seq x y z
N LEU A 1 -21.39 30.01 20.63
CA LEU A 1 -21.21 29.98 22.10
C LEU A 1 -19.92 29.27 22.49
N THR A 2 -19.54 28.17 21.82
CA THR A 2 -18.26 27.46 22.02
C THR A 2 -17.03 28.21 21.52
N THR A 3 -17.11 28.93 20.39
CA THR A 3 -15.95 29.62 19.77
C THR A 3 -15.28 30.64 20.69
N ARG A 4 -16.04 31.57 21.29
CA ARG A 4 -15.46 32.58 22.18
C ARG A 4 -14.72 31.99 23.39
N PHE A 5 -15.26 30.93 23.99
CA PHE A 5 -14.61 30.27 25.13
C PHE A 5 -13.30 29.60 24.70
N THR A 6 -13.29 28.92 23.55
CA THR A 6 -12.09 28.28 23.02
C THR A 6 -11.05 29.30 22.56
N ASP A 7 -11.47 30.43 21.97
CA ASP A 7 -10.60 31.55 21.61
C ASP A 7 -9.92 32.16 22.86
N GLU A 8 -10.69 32.35 23.93
CA GLU A 8 -10.17 32.84 25.21
C GLU A 8 -9.14 31.86 25.81
N LEU A 9 -9.40 30.55 25.77
CA LEU A 9 -8.43 29.55 26.21
C LEU A 9 -7.14 29.59 25.39
N MET A 10 -7.24 29.68 24.08
CA MET A 10 -6.06 29.78 23.20
C MET A 10 -5.27 31.06 23.48
N SER A 11 -5.95 32.19 23.67
CA SER A 11 -5.32 33.47 24.04
C SER A 11 -4.59 33.41 25.39
N GLN A 12 -5.00 32.52 26.29
CA GLN A 12 -4.36 32.28 27.59
C GLN A 12 -3.16 31.31 27.51
N GLY A 13 -2.73 30.92 26.32
CA GLY A 13 -1.56 30.07 26.10
C GLY A 13 -1.84 28.57 26.22
N LEU A 14 -3.04 28.12 25.83
CA LEU A 14 -3.42 26.71 25.86
C LEU A 14 -2.42 25.82 25.10
N THR A 15 -1.94 26.24 23.93
CA THR A 15 -0.95 25.49 23.13
C THR A 15 0.29 25.15 23.95
N LYS A 16 0.94 26.15 24.53
CA LYS A 16 2.17 25.97 25.32
C LYS A 16 1.91 25.05 26.52
N ARG A 17 0.75 25.21 27.18
CA ARG A 17 0.34 24.36 28.31
C ARG A 17 0.11 22.90 27.88
N ILE A 18 -0.56 22.66 26.75
CA ILE A 18 -0.74 21.32 26.17
C ILE A 18 0.62 20.68 25.92
N LEU A 19 1.52 21.38 25.22
CA LEU A 19 2.85 20.85 24.90
C LEU A 19 3.68 20.54 26.15
N THR A 20 3.63 21.39 27.17
CA THR A 20 4.27 21.12 28.48
C THR A 20 3.68 19.87 29.12
N LEU A 21 2.35 19.75 29.19
CA LEU A 21 1.69 18.59 29.81
C LEU A 21 1.99 17.29 29.05
N VAL A 22 2.00 17.31 27.71
CA VAL A 22 2.32 16.13 26.89
C VAL A 22 3.76 15.65 27.12
N SER A 23 4.69 16.57 27.34
CA SER A 23 6.10 16.26 27.68
C SER A 23 6.30 15.82 29.13
N GLU A 24 5.51 16.35 30.07
CA GLU A 24 5.65 16.05 31.49
C GLU A 24 4.98 14.74 31.89
N ILE A 25 3.76 14.52 31.40
CA ILE A 25 2.93 13.35 31.68
C ILE A 25 3.52 12.16 30.93
N SER A 26 4.03 11.19 31.68
CA SER A 26 4.44 9.89 31.15
C SER A 26 3.99 8.79 32.09
N VAL A 27 3.66 7.62 31.52
CA VAL A 27 3.25 6.44 32.30
C VAL A 27 4.30 6.13 33.37
N THR A 28 5.59 6.18 33.02
CA THR A 28 6.69 5.93 33.94
C THR A 28 6.71 6.90 35.12
N ARG A 29 6.65 8.21 34.86
CA ARG A 29 6.71 9.24 35.92
C ARG A 29 5.49 9.18 36.83
N GLU A 30 4.30 9.02 36.26
CA GLU A 30 3.07 8.94 37.05
C GLU A 30 2.99 7.64 37.85
N PHE A 31 3.47 6.52 37.30
CA PHE A 31 3.58 5.28 38.06
C PHE A 31 4.57 5.41 39.22
N GLU A 32 5.73 6.04 39.03
CA GLU A 32 6.68 6.28 40.11
C GLU A 32 6.08 7.14 41.23
N ARG A 33 5.30 8.17 40.88
CA ARG A 33 4.59 9.02 41.85
C ARG A 33 3.52 8.24 42.61
N LEU A 34 2.67 7.50 41.90
CA LEU A 34 1.63 6.67 42.51
C LEU A 34 2.21 5.52 43.33
N GLN A 35 3.36 4.97 42.94
CA GLN A 35 4.06 3.94 43.69
C GLN A 35 4.60 4.48 45.02
N LYS A 36 5.17 5.69 45.04
CA LYS A 36 5.63 6.35 46.28
C LYS A 36 4.49 6.55 47.28
N GLU A 37 3.32 6.94 46.80
CA GLU A 37 2.12 7.18 47.62
C GLU A 37 1.27 5.92 47.87
N ARG A 38 1.74 4.73 47.45
CA ARG A 38 0.99 3.45 47.55
C ARG A 38 -0.40 3.49 46.88
N GLY A 39 -0.56 4.30 45.84
CA GLY A 39 -1.79 4.46 45.06
C GLY A 39 -1.99 3.47 43.91
N LEU A 40 -1.03 2.54 43.68
CA LEU A 40 -1.15 1.50 42.66
C LEU A 40 -1.73 0.21 43.25
N GLY A 41 -2.90 -0.18 42.74
CA GLY A 41 -3.55 -1.45 43.05
C GLY A 41 -2.98 -2.67 42.30
N ASN A 42 -3.88 -3.63 42.03
CA ASN A 42 -3.58 -4.87 41.30
C ASN A 42 -3.26 -4.61 39.81
N GLU A 43 -2.91 -5.67 39.07
CA GLU A 43 -2.55 -5.57 37.64
C GLU A 43 -3.64 -4.92 36.78
N LYS A 44 -4.91 -5.22 37.06
CA LYS A 44 -6.06 -4.59 36.40
C LYS A 44 -6.07 -3.07 36.63
N HIS A 45 -5.95 -2.63 37.89
CA HIS A 45 -5.90 -1.21 38.23
C HIS A 45 -4.69 -0.51 37.58
N ARG A 46 -3.54 -1.16 37.52
CA ARG A 46 -2.35 -0.62 36.83
C ARG A 46 -2.63 -0.43 35.34
N LYS A 47 -3.28 -1.39 34.68
CA LYS A 47 -3.66 -1.25 33.28
C LYS A 47 -4.63 -0.08 33.08
N GLU A 48 -5.69 0.01 33.88
CA GLU A 48 -6.68 1.11 33.82
C GLU A 48 -6.03 2.49 34.02
N VAL A 49 -5.11 2.63 34.97
CA VAL A 49 -4.38 3.88 35.19
C VAL A 49 -3.45 4.19 34.02
N SER A 50 -2.74 3.19 33.47
CA SER A 50 -1.90 3.37 32.28
C SER A 50 -2.73 3.83 31.08
N ASP A 51 -3.88 3.20 30.85
CA ASP A 51 -4.77 3.51 29.73
C ASP A 51 -5.33 4.93 29.90
N LEU A 52 -5.79 5.31 31.09
CA LEU A 52 -6.23 6.69 31.39
C LEU A 52 -5.13 7.73 31.15
N ILE A 53 -3.89 7.45 31.55
CA ILE A 53 -2.75 8.36 31.30
C ILE A 53 -2.52 8.52 29.78
N LYS A 54 -2.56 7.43 29.02
CA LYS A 54 -2.41 7.46 27.56
C LYS A 54 -3.56 8.24 26.90
N GLU A 55 -4.79 7.99 27.31
CA GLU A 55 -5.99 8.70 26.83
C GLU A 55 -5.92 10.20 27.13
N CYS A 56 -5.49 10.59 28.34
CA CYS A 56 -5.29 12.01 28.66
C CYS A 56 -4.24 12.68 27.76
N ARG A 57 -3.11 12.01 27.50
CA ARG A 57 -2.09 12.55 26.58
C ARG A 57 -2.62 12.66 25.16
N GLN A 58 -3.38 11.66 24.69
CA GLN A 58 -4.01 11.68 23.38
C GLN A 58 -5.01 12.82 23.26
N ALA A 59 -5.95 12.95 24.21
CA ALA A 59 -6.95 14.00 24.22
C ALA A 59 -6.35 15.42 24.23
N LEU A 60 -5.21 15.60 24.91
CA LEU A 60 -4.46 16.87 24.89
C LEU A 60 -3.93 17.19 23.48
N ALA A 61 -3.32 16.20 22.81
CA ALA A 61 -2.81 16.39 21.45
C ALA A 61 -3.95 16.55 20.43
N ASP A 62 -5.03 15.77 20.55
CA ASP A 62 -6.22 15.87 19.70
C ASP A 62 -6.90 17.23 19.84
N SER A 63 -6.94 17.80 21.06
CA SER A 63 -7.49 19.14 21.28
C SER A 63 -6.75 20.20 20.45
N LEU A 64 -5.41 20.10 20.38
CA LEU A 64 -4.61 21.01 19.57
C LEU A 64 -4.81 20.73 18.07
N PHE A 65 -4.82 19.46 17.66
CA PHE A 65 -5.09 19.06 16.28
C PHE A 65 -6.46 19.53 15.78
N LEU A 66 -7.53 19.29 16.53
CA LEU A 66 -8.89 19.69 16.18
C LEU A 66 -9.04 21.21 16.08
N TRP A 67 -8.25 21.97 16.86
CA TRP A 67 -8.15 23.42 16.72
C TRP A 67 -7.55 23.79 15.37
N THR A 68 -6.42 23.20 14.98
CA THR A 68 -5.73 23.58 13.74
C THR A 68 -6.47 23.20 12.47
N CYS A 69 -7.37 22.21 12.53
CA CYS A 69 -8.30 21.94 11.44
C CYS A 69 -9.32 23.06 11.19
N GLN A 70 -9.58 23.90 12.19
CA GLN A 70 -10.59 24.98 12.12
C GLN A 70 -9.95 26.36 12.02
N SER A 71 -8.78 26.57 12.64
CA SER A 71 -8.15 27.88 12.74
C SER A 71 -6.63 27.75 12.84
N PRO A 72 -5.87 28.59 12.14
CA PRO A 72 -4.42 28.56 12.20
C PRO A 72 -3.91 28.97 13.59
N LEU A 73 -2.73 28.48 13.96
CA LEU A 73 -2.05 28.89 15.18
C LEU A 73 -1.37 30.25 15.02
N SER A 74 -1.16 30.94 16.15
CA SER A 74 -0.33 32.14 16.20
C SER A 74 1.14 31.82 15.89
N GLN A 75 1.94 32.82 15.52
CA GLN A 75 3.38 32.64 15.27
C GLN A 75 4.09 31.94 16.44
N ASP A 76 3.86 32.41 17.67
CA ASP A 76 4.50 31.88 18.88
C ASP A 76 4.09 30.42 19.15
N ASP A 77 2.84 30.08 18.90
CA ASP A 77 2.29 28.75 19.13
C ASP A 77 2.80 27.76 18.08
N THR A 78 2.86 28.16 16.81
CA THR A 78 3.47 27.37 15.73
C THR A 78 4.95 27.10 16.00
N LEU A 79 5.70 28.12 16.45
CA LEU A 79 7.11 27.94 16.81
C LEU A 79 7.30 27.04 18.03
N ALA A 80 6.41 27.12 19.03
CA ALA A 80 6.44 26.23 20.19
C ALA A 80 6.16 24.77 19.79
N LEU A 81 5.20 24.55 18.89
CA LEU A 81 4.89 23.24 18.34
C LEU A 81 6.08 22.66 17.56
N ILE A 82 6.70 23.45 16.67
CA ILE A 82 7.93 23.04 15.96
C ILE A 82 9.04 22.70 16.96
N GLY A 83 9.25 23.53 17.99
CA GLY A 83 10.24 23.29 19.03
C GLY A 83 10.00 22.00 19.83
N HIS A 84 8.74 21.60 20.04
CA HIS A 84 8.42 20.30 20.63
C HIS A 84 8.78 19.15 19.69
N LEU A 85 8.36 19.23 18.42
CA LEU A 85 8.58 18.20 17.40
C LEU A 85 10.08 17.95 17.11
N GLU A 86 10.93 18.97 17.25
CA GLU A 86 12.39 18.84 17.18
C GLU A 86 12.96 17.80 18.17
N THR A 87 12.27 17.60 19.30
CA THR A 87 12.75 16.77 20.41
C THR A 87 12.14 15.37 20.46
N VAL A 88 11.19 15.08 19.56
CA VAL A 88 10.47 13.81 19.45
C VAL A 88 11.39 12.68 18.97
N THR A 89 11.13 11.47 19.43
CA THR A 89 11.84 10.24 19.06
C THR A 89 10.84 9.19 18.59
N ALA A 90 11.27 8.31 17.68
CA ALA A 90 10.43 7.22 17.18
C ALA A 90 10.29 6.11 18.23
N GLN A 91 9.27 5.29 18.05
CA GLN A 91 9.11 4.03 18.76
C GLN A 91 10.17 3.00 18.33
N GLY A 92 10.21 1.85 19.01
CA GLY A 92 11.19 0.80 18.73
C GLY A 92 11.08 0.17 17.34
N ASP A 93 9.93 0.30 16.68
CA ASP A 93 9.66 -0.14 15.31
C ASP A 93 9.90 0.96 14.26
N GLY A 94 10.30 2.17 14.67
CA GLY A 94 10.49 3.33 13.78
C GLY A 94 9.24 4.20 13.57
N SER A 95 8.08 3.80 14.09
CA SER A 95 6.82 4.55 13.96
C SER A 95 6.73 5.73 14.94
N LEU A 96 5.81 6.66 14.66
CA LEU A 96 5.38 7.68 15.62
C LEU A 96 4.36 7.09 16.60
N ASP A 97 4.39 7.53 17.85
CA ASP A 97 3.24 7.37 18.75
C ASP A 97 2.08 8.27 18.35
N SER A 98 0.88 7.83 18.69
CA SER A 98 -0.39 8.48 18.34
C SER A 98 -0.47 9.94 18.78
N VAL A 99 0.15 10.26 19.92
CA VAL A 99 0.23 11.62 20.45
C VAL A 99 1.08 12.51 19.55
N ASN A 100 2.28 12.07 19.18
CA ASN A 100 3.14 12.84 18.29
C ASN A 100 2.60 12.87 16.87
N LEU A 101 1.93 11.82 16.39
CA LEU A 101 1.22 11.85 15.13
C LEU A 101 0.19 12.99 15.13
N ALA A 102 -0.68 13.09 16.14
CA ALA A 102 -1.67 14.17 16.26
C ALA A 102 -1.01 15.56 16.25
N LEU A 103 0.10 15.76 16.96
CA LEU A 103 0.82 17.04 16.98
C LEU A 103 1.47 17.39 15.64
N VAL A 104 2.01 16.41 14.92
CA VAL A 104 2.55 16.61 13.57
C VAL A 104 1.43 16.95 12.60
N MET A 105 0.29 16.25 12.68
CA MET A 105 -0.89 16.57 11.90
C MET A 105 -1.39 17.97 12.21
N ALA A 106 -1.35 18.40 13.48
CA ALA A 106 -1.73 19.75 13.86
C ALA A 106 -0.88 20.81 13.13
N LEU A 107 0.45 20.59 13.08
CA LEU A 107 1.38 21.46 12.36
C LEU A 107 1.13 21.40 10.84
N LEU A 108 0.90 20.22 10.27
CA LEU A 108 0.65 20.05 8.84
C LEU A 108 -0.62 20.79 8.38
N TYR A 109 -1.65 20.86 9.23
CA TYR A 109 -2.86 21.64 8.98
C TYR A 109 -2.63 23.15 9.11
N CYS A 110 -1.72 23.61 9.98
CA CYS A 110 -1.30 25.03 10.01
C CYS A 110 -0.60 25.48 8.71
N MET A 111 -0.03 24.52 7.97
CA MET A 111 0.58 24.75 6.66
C MET A 111 -0.36 24.38 5.50
N ASP A 112 -1.61 24.00 5.75
CA ASP A 112 -2.50 23.61 4.67
C ASP A 112 -2.99 24.84 3.89
N VAL A 113 -2.81 24.79 2.58
CA VAL A 113 -3.29 25.79 1.62
C VAL A 113 -4.05 25.15 0.46
N SER A 114 -4.36 23.84 0.56
CA SER A 114 -4.97 23.05 -0.50
C SER A 114 -6.41 23.51 -0.84
N PHE A 115 -7.14 24.09 0.11
CA PHE A 115 -8.47 24.66 -0.14
C PHE A 115 -8.44 25.84 -1.12
N ILE A 116 -7.28 26.49 -1.33
CA ILE A 116 -7.15 27.61 -2.27
C ILE A 116 -7.38 27.15 -3.72
N GLU A 117 -6.94 25.94 -4.05
CA GLU A 117 -7.14 25.35 -5.39
C GLU A 117 -8.58 24.88 -5.62
N GLN A 118 -9.31 24.56 -4.55
CA GLN A 118 -10.66 23.97 -4.62
C GLN A 118 -11.76 24.99 -4.96
N GLY A 119 -11.45 26.29 -5.01
CA GLY A 119 -12.37 27.32 -5.51
C GLY A 119 -13.68 27.40 -4.71
N THR A 120 -13.62 27.23 -3.39
CA THR A 120 -14.79 27.28 -2.50
C THR A 120 -15.47 28.65 -2.53
N GLU A 121 -16.78 28.70 -2.26
CA GLU A 121 -17.55 29.96 -2.22
C GLU A 121 -16.97 30.95 -1.19
N ASP A 122 -16.41 30.44 -0.08
CA ASP A 122 -15.79 31.22 1.00
C ASP A 122 -14.29 31.51 0.79
N ARG A 123 -13.76 31.30 -0.43
CA ARG A 123 -12.32 31.42 -0.70
C ARG A 123 -11.75 32.77 -0.30
N GLU A 124 -12.44 33.88 -0.59
CA GLU A 124 -11.92 35.22 -0.27
C GLU A 124 -11.83 35.47 1.25
N ASP A 125 -12.82 35.00 2.01
CA ASP A 125 -12.84 35.11 3.47
C ASP A 125 -11.74 34.24 4.10
N LEU A 126 -11.55 33.03 3.59
CA LEU A 126 -10.48 32.14 4.02
C LEU A 126 -9.09 32.73 3.71
N LEU A 127 -8.91 33.35 2.54
CA LEU A 127 -7.66 34.02 2.16
C LEU A 127 -7.29 35.15 3.13
N GLN A 128 -8.27 35.89 3.64
CA GLN A 128 -8.06 36.96 4.62
C GLN A 128 -7.77 36.43 6.04
N ALA A 129 -8.19 35.20 6.36
CA ALA A 129 -8.00 34.60 7.67
C ALA A 129 -6.66 33.86 7.83
N LEU A 130 -5.89 33.65 6.76
CA LEU A 130 -4.64 32.88 6.79
C LEU A 130 -3.42 33.73 7.13
N PRO A 131 -2.73 33.46 8.25
CA PRO A 131 -1.46 34.11 8.60
C PRO A 131 -0.40 33.95 7.51
N LEU A 132 -0.45 32.85 6.75
CA LEU A 132 0.45 32.59 5.62
C LEU A 132 0.38 33.65 4.52
N LEU A 133 -0.74 34.35 4.39
CA LEU A 133 -0.97 35.37 3.36
C LEU A 133 -1.05 36.78 3.94
N THR A 134 -1.48 36.93 5.19
CA THR A 134 -1.67 38.23 5.84
C THR A 134 -0.49 38.69 6.68
N GLU A 135 0.32 37.76 7.21
CA GLU A 135 1.37 38.06 8.18
C GLU A 135 2.77 37.65 7.69
N ARG A 136 3.51 38.58 7.08
CA ARG A 136 4.89 38.31 6.62
C ARG A 136 5.84 37.85 7.74
N GLN A 137 5.63 38.34 8.97
CA GLN A 137 6.46 37.96 10.12
C GLN A 137 6.25 36.48 10.50
N TYR A 138 5.00 35.99 10.41
CA TYR A 138 4.68 34.58 10.62
C TYR A 138 5.44 33.69 9.63
N VAL A 139 5.33 34.00 8.32
CA VAL A 139 6.02 33.26 7.25
C VAL A 139 7.53 33.28 7.45
N SER A 140 8.10 34.45 7.75
CA SER A 140 9.54 34.59 7.99
C SER A 140 10.02 33.74 9.16
N ALA A 141 9.29 33.75 10.28
CA ALA A 141 9.68 33.00 11.47
C ALA A 141 9.62 31.48 11.26
N VAL A 142 8.54 30.98 10.67
CA VAL A 142 8.38 29.55 10.34
C VAL A 142 9.42 29.12 9.32
N HIS A 143 9.61 29.91 8.25
CA HIS A 143 10.60 29.65 7.21
C HIS A 143 12.02 29.54 7.79
N ASN A 144 12.44 30.53 8.58
CA ASN A 144 13.77 30.52 9.22
C ASN A 144 13.97 29.31 10.14
N ARG A 145 12.91 28.86 10.83
CA ARG A 145 12.99 27.69 11.72
C ARG A 145 13.15 26.39 10.94
N LEU A 146 12.39 26.20 9.87
CA LEU A 146 12.43 24.97 9.05
C LEU A 146 13.66 24.90 8.13
N MET A 147 14.16 26.06 7.70
CA MET A 147 15.35 26.16 6.86
C MET A 147 16.65 26.08 7.66
N ASN A 148 16.57 26.12 8.99
CA ASN A 148 17.71 25.88 9.85
C ASN A 148 18.27 24.46 9.62
N ASN A 149 19.58 24.36 9.46
CA ASN A 149 20.28 23.10 9.20
C ASN A 149 20.49 22.24 10.46
N GLN A 150 19.99 22.66 11.63
CA GLN A 150 20.04 21.84 12.83
C GLN A 150 19.18 20.58 12.63
N PRO A 151 19.77 19.38 12.78
CA PRO A 151 19.03 18.14 12.62
C PRO A 151 18.06 17.95 13.79
N TRP A 152 16.81 17.61 13.48
CA TRP A 152 15.87 17.17 14.50
C TRP A 152 16.29 15.78 14.99
N LYS A 153 15.84 15.38 16.20
CA LYS A 153 16.09 14.01 16.68
C LYS A 153 15.52 12.94 15.73
N LEU A 154 14.44 13.28 15.03
CA LEU A 154 13.88 12.51 13.93
C LEU A 154 14.05 13.27 12.60
N PRO A 155 15.09 12.95 11.81
CA PRO A 155 15.32 13.58 10.51
C PRO A 155 14.16 13.42 9.53
N GLY A 156 13.52 12.25 9.52
CA GLY A 156 12.36 11.99 8.66
C GLY A 156 11.16 12.89 8.99
N LEU A 157 10.96 13.20 10.28
CA LEU A 157 9.90 14.12 10.69
C LEU A 157 10.18 15.56 10.24
N GLN A 158 11.44 16.00 10.36
CA GLN A 158 11.88 17.28 9.82
C GLN A 158 11.65 17.34 8.31
N ALA A 159 11.94 16.25 7.60
CA ALA A 159 11.75 16.14 6.16
C ALA A 159 10.28 16.28 5.74
N VAL A 160 9.35 15.67 6.47
CA VAL A 160 7.90 15.85 6.24
C VAL A 160 7.47 17.30 6.42
N CYS A 161 7.91 17.96 7.50
CA CYS A 161 7.57 19.36 7.75
C CYS A 161 8.16 20.29 6.67
N ARG A 162 9.39 20.03 6.21
CA ARG A 162 10.03 20.78 5.12
C ARG A 162 9.31 20.58 3.80
N LEU A 163 8.89 19.35 3.47
CA LEU A 163 8.13 19.07 2.25
C LEU A 163 6.78 19.79 2.27
N ALA A 164 6.03 19.69 3.37
CA ALA A 164 4.75 20.38 3.52
C ALA A 164 4.91 21.90 3.37
N TRP A 165 5.94 22.48 3.98
CA TRP A 165 6.25 23.90 3.83
C TRP A 165 6.62 24.27 2.39
N ALA A 166 7.45 23.48 1.73
CA ALA A 166 7.84 23.70 0.33
C ALA A 166 6.63 23.71 -0.62
N LEU A 167 5.70 22.75 -0.44
CA LEU A 167 4.47 22.69 -1.23
C LEU A 167 3.57 23.89 -0.96
N SER A 168 3.48 24.31 0.30
CA SER A 168 2.71 25.50 0.69
C SER A 168 3.26 26.76 0.01
N LEU A 169 4.58 26.96 0.05
CA LEU A 169 5.27 28.06 -0.63
C LEU A 169 5.06 28.02 -2.15
N ARG A 170 5.05 26.83 -2.76
CA ARG A 170 4.77 26.67 -4.19
C ARG A 170 3.35 27.12 -4.54
N VAL A 171 2.33 26.75 -3.76
CA VAL A 171 0.95 27.24 -3.95
C VAL A 171 0.89 28.75 -3.77
N LEU A 172 1.50 29.28 -2.69
CA LEU A 172 1.52 30.72 -2.41
C LEU A 172 2.17 31.51 -3.56
N SER A 173 3.24 30.99 -4.18
CA SER A 173 3.92 31.62 -5.31
C SER A 173 3.04 31.81 -6.56
N GLN A 174 1.97 31.01 -6.69
CA GLN A 174 1.03 31.10 -7.81
C GLN A 174 -0.07 32.13 -7.57
N LEU A 175 -0.20 32.67 -6.35
CA LEU A 175 -1.20 33.66 -5.98
C LEU A 175 -0.67 35.09 -6.13
N PRO A 176 -1.52 36.06 -6.52
CA PRO A 176 -1.11 37.47 -6.57
C PRO A 176 -0.55 37.99 -5.25
N GLN A 177 -1.15 37.60 -4.12
CA GLN A 177 -0.69 37.96 -2.77
C GLN A 177 0.69 37.37 -2.43
N GLY A 178 1.07 36.26 -3.08
CA GLY A 178 2.38 35.63 -2.92
C GLY A 178 3.54 36.48 -3.43
N SER A 179 3.29 37.51 -4.25
CA SER A 179 4.34 38.41 -4.74
C SER A 179 5.07 39.15 -3.61
N ALA A 180 4.42 39.33 -2.45
CA ALA A 180 5.03 39.94 -1.27
C ALA A 180 5.98 38.98 -0.51
N LEU A 181 5.95 37.69 -0.84
CA LEU A 181 6.67 36.61 -0.17
C LEU A 181 7.76 35.97 -1.05
N VAL A 182 8.13 36.61 -2.17
CA VAL A 182 9.08 36.07 -3.16
C VAL A 182 10.39 35.59 -2.52
N GLU A 183 10.92 36.34 -1.55
CA GLU A 183 12.15 35.99 -0.82
C GLU A 183 12.09 34.63 -0.12
N PHE A 184 10.90 34.15 0.23
CA PHE A 184 10.68 32.85 0.85
C PHE A 184 10.29 31.79 -0.17
N THR A 185 9.43 32.14 -1.12
CA THR A 185 8.89 31.19 -2.10
C THR A 185 9.96 30.66 -3.06
N GLU A 186 11.03 31.42 -3.31
CA GLU A 186 12.17 30.95 -4.12
C GLU A 186 12.95 29.78 -3.48
N ALA A 187 12.80 29.55 -2.17
CA ALA A 187 13.52 28.50 -1.45
C ALA A 187 12.80 27.14 -1.45
N ASP A 188 11.63 27.05 -2.09
CA ASP A 188 10.79 25.86 -2.05
C ASP A 188 11.44 24.62 -2.71
N GLU A 189 12.15 24.79 -3.83
CA GLU A 189 12.94 23.74 -4.47
C GLU A 189 14.04 23.22 -3.54
N ALA A 190 14.71 24.12 -2.80
CA ALA A 190 15.77 23.77 -1.87
C ALA A 190 15.23 23.03 -0.64
N LEU A 191 14.07 23.44 -0.10
CA LEU A 191 13.37 22.74 0.97
C LEU A 191 12.93 21.34 0.52
N ALA A 192 12.42 21.21 -0.70
CA ALA A 192 12.06 19.92 -1.27
C ALA A 192 13.30 19.01 -1.41
N ASP A 193 14.44 19.54 -1.87
CA ASP A 193 15.69 18.77 -1.93
C ASP A 193 16.15 18.31 -0.55
N GLN A 194 16.07 19.17 0.47
CA GLN A 194 16.38 18.81 1.86
C GLN A 194 15.42 17.74 2.41
N ALA A 195 14.14 17.80 2.05
CA ALA A 195 13.16 16.79 2.44
C ALA A 195 13.46 15.44 1.78
N LEU A 196 13.79 15.43 0.48
CA LEU A 196 14.19 14.21 -0.22
C LEU A 196 15.47 13.62 0.39
N LEU A 197 16.46 14.45 0.72
CA LEU A 197 17.68 14.01 1.41
C LEU A 197 17.42 13.45 2.82
N GLY A 198 16.30 13.83 3.45
CA GLY A 198 15.86 13.31 4.74
C GLY A 198 14.91 12.10 4.64
N ASP A 199 14.87 11.41 3.50
CA ASP A 199 14.06 10.21 3.27
C ASP A 199 12.56 10.41 3.55
N VAL A 200 12.01 11.57 3.15
CA VAL A 200 10.63 11.97 3.47
C VAL A 200 9.58 10.90 3.15
N PHE A 201 9.66 10.24 1.99
CA PHE A 201 8.67 9.23 1.60
C PHE A 201 8.79 7.94 2.41
N LEU A 202 10.02 7.56 2.81
CA LEU A 202 10.24 6.42 3.68
C LEU A 202 9.64 6.70 5.06
N PHE A 203 9.87 7.90 5.61
CA PHE A 203 9.32 8.28 6.90
C PHE A 203 7.79 8.44 6.88
N MET A 204 7.21 8.95 5.80
CA MET A 204 5.75 8.93 5.64
C MET A 204 5.20 7.49 5.69
N LYS A 205 5.87 6.55 5.02
CA LYS A 205 5.46 5.13 4.98
C LYS A 205 5.66 4.45 6.34
N GLU A 206 6.86 4.45 6.90
CA GLU A 206 7.20 3.67 8.10
C GLU A 206 6.90 4.43 9.39
N GLY A 207 7.15 5.74 9.39
CA GLY A 207 6.96 6.61 10.55
C GLY A 207 5.50 6.99 10.80
N MET A 208 4.77 7.39 9.75
CA MET A 208 3.38 7.86 9.87
C MET A 208 2.35 6.75 9.64
N LEU A 209 2.38 6.04 8.50
CA LEU A 209 1.40 4.96 8.24
C LEU A 209 1.57 3.75 9.17
N GLY A 210 2.80 3.53 9.68
CA GLY A 210 3.07 2.51 10.69
C GLY A 210 2.38 2.76 12.04
N CYS A 211 1.89 3.98 12.29
CA CYS A 211 1.15 4.29 13.50
C CYS A 211 -0.29 3.75 13.44
N GLU A 212 -0.68 2.89 14.38
CA GLU A 212 -2.01 2.25 14.40
C GLU A 212 -3.18 3.24 14.36
N SER A 213 -3.02 4.40 15.00
CA SER A 213 -4.03 5.47 15.04
C SER A 213 -4.22 6.21 13.71
N PHE A 214 -3.29 6.08 12.75
CA PHE A 214 -3.36 6.82 11.48
C PHE A 214 -4.64 6.52 10.71
N THR A 215 -5.04 5.25 10.66
CA THR A 215 -6.21 4.79 9.90
C THR A 215 -7.56 5.09 10.59
N GLN A 216 -7.54 5.62 11.81
CA GLN A 216 -8.73 5.89 12.61
C GLN A 216 -9.29 7.30 12.40
N GLU A 217 -8.52 8.20 11.78
CA GLU A 217 -8.87 9.61 11.63
C GLU A 217 -8.92 10.03 10.15
N GLU A 218 -10.10 10.42 9.67
CA GLU A 218 -10.34 10.79 8.26
C GLU A 218 -9.46 11.97 7.81
N PHE A 219 -9.31 12.98 8.68
CA PHE A 219 -8.49 14.16 8.42
C PHE A 219 -7.01 13.79 8.19
N TYR A 220 -6.49 12.78 8.89
CA TYR A 220 -5.11 12.35 8.68
C TYR A 220 -4.90 11.80 7.27
N ILE A 221 -5.84 10.96 6.82
CA ILE A 221 -5.85 10.38 5.49
C ILE A 221 -5.95 11.49 4.44
N ARG A 222 -6.92 12.41 4.57
CA ARG A 222 -7.07 13.52 3.62
C ARG A 222 -5.83 14.38 3.51
N ARG A 223 -5.20 14.74 4.64
CA ARG A 223 -4.03 15.62 4.63
C ARG A 223 -2.81 14.94 4.02
N LEU A 224 -2.58 13.65 4.31
CA LEU A 224 -1.47 12.92 3.69
C LEU A 224 -1.70 12.69 2.19
N HIS A 225 -2.95 12.39 1.79
CA HIS A 225 -3.35 12.34 0.39
C HIS A 225 -3.04 13.67 -0.34
N SER A 226 -3.41 14.81 0.25
CA SER A 226 -3.07 16.13 -0.31
C SER A 226 -1.57 16.30 -0.45
N LEU A 227 -0.76 15.99 0.57
CA LEU A 227 0.70 16.11 0.48
C LEU A 227 1.32 15.26 -0.65
N ILE A 228 0.87 14.01 -0.81
CA ILE A 228 1.34 13.12 -1.88
C ILE A 228 0.96 13.68 -3.26
N THR A 229 -0.31 14.05 -3.43
CA THR A 229 -0.83 14.50 -4.72
C THR A 229 -0.33 15.90 -5.09
N ASP A 230 -0.16 16.79 -4.12
CA ASP A 230 0.43 18.13 -4.27
C ASP A 230 1.90 18.03 -4.68
N PHE A 231 2.69 17.11 -4.09
CA PHE A 231 4.06 16.89 -4.55
C PHE A 231 4.12 16.51 -6.03
N LEU A 232 3.26 15.58 -6.45
CA LEU A 232 3.20 15.12 -7.84
C LEU A 232 2.73 16.21 -8.80
N ALA A 233 1.78 17.05 -8.38
CA ALA A 233 1.16 18.07 -9.23
C ALA A 233 1.98 19.37 -9.28
N LEU A 234 2.51 19.82 -8.14
CA LEU A 234 3.16 21.13 -7.99
C LEU A 234 4.67 21.07 -8.24
N MET A 235 5.31 19.91 -8.12
CA MET A 235 6.76 19.74 -8.31
C MET A 235 7.11 18.71 -9.42
N PRO A 236 6.58 18.87 -10.66
CA PRO A 236 6.82 17.92 -11.74
C PRO A 236 8.30 17.79 -12.13
N MET A 237 9.10 18.84 -11.92
CA MET A 237 10.54 18.81 -12.18
C MET A 237 11.29 17.94 -11.17
N LYS A 238 10.89 17.93 -9.89
CA LYS A 238 11.45 17.01 -8.89
C LYS A 238 11.09 15.56 -9.24
N VAL A 239 9.84 15.29 -9.60
CA VAL A 239 9.41 13.94 -10.03
C VAL A 239 10.24 13.45 -11.24
N LYS A 240 10.48 14.33 -12.22
CA LYS A 240 11.35 14.02 -13.37
C LYS A 240 12.80 13.73 -12.94
N GLN A 241 13.36 14.50 -12.01
CA GLN A 241 14.69 14.27 -11.46
C GLN A 241 14.78 12.92 -10.73
N LEU A 242 13.76 12.58 -9.92
CA LEU A 242 13.67 11.29 -9.24
C LEU A 242 13.67 10.13 -10.24
N ARG A 243 12.93 10.26 -11.36
CA ARG A 243 12.93 9.24 -12.41
C ARG A 243 14.28 9.11 -13.11
N ASN A 244 14.86 10.22 -13.56
CA ASN A 244 16.17 10.21 -14.21
C ASN A 244 17.23 9.58 -13.30
N ARG A 245 17.20 9.90 -12.00
CA ARG A 245 18.12 9.33 -11.02
C ARG A 245 17.91 7.82 -10.85
N ALA A 246 16.67 7.35 -10.78
CA ALA A 246 16.39 5.93 -10.68
C ALA A 246 16.85 5.16 -11.94
N ASP A 247 16.73 5.76 -13.14
CA ASP A 247 17.25 5.19 -14.38
C ASP A 247 18.78 5.11 -14.38
N GLU A 248 19.47 6.13 -13.87
CA GLU A 248 20.93 6.13 -13.67
C GLU A 248 21.35 5.05 -12.66
N ASP A 249 20.69 4.99 -11.51
CA ASP A 249 20.96 4.04 -10.44
C ASP A 249 20.73 2.60 -10.93
N ALA A 250 19.68 2.34 -11.72
CA ALA A 250 19.45 1.04 -12.34
C ALA A 250 20.57 0.62 -13.31
N ARG A 251 21.13 1.56 -14.09
CA ARG A 251 22.28 1.30 -14.97
C ARG A 251 23.53 0.98 -14.16
N LEU A 252 23.77 1.69 -13.06
CA LEU A 252 24.88 1.41 -12.15
C LEU A 252 24.74 0.02 -11.52
N VAL A 253 23.56 -0.33 -11.03
CA VAL A 253 23.26 -1.67 -10.49
C VAL A 253 23.52 -2.75 -11.53
N HIS A 254 23.07 -2.56 -12.76
CA HIS A 254 23.30 -3.51 -13.85
C HIS A 254 24.79 -3.67 -14.16
N MET A 255 25.55 -2.56 -14.19
CA MET A 255 27.00 -2.58 -14.41
C MET A 255 27.75 -3.29 -13.27
N SER A 256 27.40 -3.01 -12.01
CA SER A 256 27.99 -3.69 -10.85
C SER A 256 27.73 -5.19 -10.86
N LEU A 257 26.52 -5.61 -11.23
CA LEU A 257 26.16 -7.03 -11.36
C LEU A 257 26.92 -7.74 -12.49
N GLN A 258 27.26 -7.05 -13.57
CA GLN A 258 28.08 -7.63 -14.64
C GLN A 258 29.57 -7.74 -14.27
N MET A 259 30.05 -6.88 -13.38
CA MET A 259 31.44 -6.81 -12.95
C MET A 259 31.71 -7.55 -11.62
N ASP A 260 30.72 -8.27 -11.07
CA ASP A 260 30.75 -8.89 -9.73
C ASP A 260 31.30 -7.95 -8.63
N SER A 261 30.91 -6.67 -8.71
CA SER A 261 31.34 -5.61 -7.80
C SER A 261 30.27 -5.26 -6.76
N GLU A 262 30.67 -4.70 -5.62
CA GLU A 262 29.74 -4.21 -4.61
C GLU A 262 28.85 -3.08 -5.17
N LEU A 263 27.61 -3.02 -4.67
CA LEU A 263 26.66 -1.98 -5.05
C LEU A 263 27.15 -0.61 -4.53
N PRO A 264 27.02 0.47 -5.32
CA PRO A 264 27.40 1.80 -4.86
C PRO A 264 26.62 2.20 -3.61
N SER A 265 27.31 2.75 -2.61
CA SER A 265 26.69 3.29 -1.39
C SER A 265 25.88 4.58 -1.62
N SER A 266 25.98 5.18 -2.81
CA SER A 266 25.31 6.42 -3.22
C SER A 266 23.95 6.21 -3.90
N LEU A 267 23.46 4.97 -3.95
CA LEU A 267 22.16 4.65 -4.53
C LEU A 267 21.05 5.27 -3.68
N ARG A 268 20.19 6.07 -4.32
CA ARG A 268 19.04 6.68 -3.66
C ARG A 268 17.77 5.93 -4.03
N LYS A 269 16.89 5.77 -3.06
CA LYS A 269 15.63 5.02 -3.24
C LYS A 269 14.39 5.90 -3.16
N ASP A 270 14.53 7.22 -3.38
CA ASP A 270 13.42 8.17 -3.18
C ASP A 270 12.18 7.82 -4.03
N LEU A 271 12.37 7.48 -5.32
CA LEU A 271 11.26 7.11 -6.20
C LEU A 271 10.65 5.76 -5.82
N ASP A 272 11.49 4.81 -5.38
CA ASP A 272 11.06 3.51 -4.86
C ASP A 272 10.19 3.68 -3.61
N HIS A 273 10.65 4.50 -2.65
CA HIS A 273 9.92 4.87 -1.45
C HIS A 273 8.61 5.61 -1.76
N LEU A 274 8.59 6.50 -2.77
CA LEU A 274 7.36 7.18 -3.20
C LEU A 274 6.33 6.19 -3.77
N MET A 275 6.75 5.26 -4.63
CA MET A 275 5.86 4.23 -5.18
C MET A 275 5.34 3.29 -4.08
N ALA A 276 6.21 2.90 -3.14
CA ALA A 276 5.83 2.10 -1.98
C ALA A 276 4.84 2.82 -1.07
N LEU A 277 5.07 4.11 -0.79
CA LEU A 277 4.17 4.97 -0.02
C LEU A 277 2.78 5.03 -0.66
N ILE A 278 2.70 5.30 -1.96
CA ILE A 278 1.42 5.33 -2.70
C ILE A 278 0.74 3.96 -2.62
N GLY A 279 1.49 2.88 -2.87
CA GLY A 279 0.95 1.51 -2.82
C GLY A 279 0.37 1.15 -1.46
N GLU A 280 1.05 1.49 -0.37
CA GLU A 280 0.60 1.21 0.99
C GLU A 280 -0.57 2.10 1.41
N PHE A 281 -0.47 3.41 1.16
CA PHE A 281 -1.48 4.40 1.55
C PHE A 281 -2.85 4.11 0.92
N TYR A 282 -2.90 3.78 -0.38
CA TYR A 282 -4.17 3.50 -1.07
C TYR A 282 -4.63 2.03 -0.96
N SER A 283 -3.87 1.15 -0.30
CA SER A 283 -4.21 -0.28 -0.18
C SER A 283 -5.49 -0.56 0.62
N LYS A 284 -5.90 0.38 1.47
CA LYS A 284 -7.10 0.32 2.30
C LYS A 284 -7.87 1.62 2.16
N ASP A 285 -9.19 1.54 2.29
CA ASP A 285 -10.07 2.71 2.30
C ASP A 285 -11.10 2.58 3.43
N PRO A 286 -10.69 2.83 4.70
CA PRO A 286 -11.53 2.59 5.87
C PRO A 286 -12.79 3.48 5.90
N PHE A 287 -12.72 4.66 5.27
CA PHE A 287 -13.82 5.64 5.24
C PHE A 287 -14.57 5.68 3.90
N GLY A 288 -14.18 4.86 2.90
CA GLY A 288 -14.82 4.84 1.59
C GLY A 288 -14.69 6.17 0.83
N LEU A 289 -13.55 6.86 0.98
CA LEU A 289 -13.31 8.18 0.36
C LEU A 289 -12.98 8.09 -1.14
N GLU A 290 -12.61 6.89 -1.61
CA GLU A 290 -12.25 6.62 -3.00
C GLU A 290 -11.11 7.51 -3.55
N LEU A 291 -10.19 7.97 -2.69
CA LEU A 291 -9.12 8.92 -3.05
C LEU A 291 -8.19 8.41 -4.17
N ALA A 292 -8.06 7.09 -4.33
CA ALA A 292 -7.28 6.48 -5.41
C ALA A 292 -7.84 6.81 -6.81
N LEU A 293 -9.13 7.19 -6.93
CA LEU A 293 -9.74 7.58 -8.21
C LEU A 293 -9.08 8.81 -8.83
N GLU A 294 -8.43 9.67 -8.04
CA GLU A 294 -7.72 10.84 -8.56
C GLU A 294 -6.50 10.46 -9.42
N PHE A 295 -5.99 9.24 -9.30
CA PHE A 295 -4.90 8.72 -10.14
C PHE A 295 -5.38 8.20 -11.50
N TRP A 296 -6.69 8.12 -11.71
CA TRP A 296 -7.28 7.57 -12.92
C TRP A 296 -8.07 8.63 -13.67
N CYS A 297 -7.81 8.79 -14.96
CA CYS A 297 -8.68 9.57 -15.85
C CYS A 297 -9.58 8.63 -16.65
N PRO A 298 -10.92 8.71 -16.52
CA PRO A 298 -11.83 7.94 -17.34
C PRO A 298 -11.67 8.36 -18.81
N THR A 299 -11.17 7.46 -19.65
CA THR A 299 -11.20 7.62 -21.11
C THR A 299 -12.54 7.16 -21.71
N GLU A 300 -13.31 6.37 -20.96
CA GLU A 300 -14.61 5.83 -21.36
C GLU A 300 -15.68 6.32 -20.37
N SER A 301 -16.83 6.77 -20.89
CA SER A 301 -17.96 7.16 -20.06
C SER A 301 -18.60 5.90 -19.48
N LEU A 302 -18.31 5.59 -18.22
CA LEU A 302 -19.00 4.53 -17.50
C LEU A 302 -20.47 4.93 -17.36
N GLN A 303 -21.33 4.32 -18.17
CA GLN A 303 -22.79 4.43 -18.03
C GLN A 303 -23.22 3.60 -16.81
N HIS A 304 -23.12 4.15 -15.60
CA HIS A 304 -23.79 3.57 -14.43
C HIS A 304 -24.62 4.61 -13.68
N THR A 305 -25.89 4.26 -13.50
CA THR A 305 -27.03 5.09 -13.07
C THR A 305 -27.21 5.14 -11.55
N SER A 306 -26.15 5.04 -10.76
CA SER A 306 -26.28 5.03 -9.30
C SER A 306 -25.10 5.71 -8.64
N LEU A 307 -25.32 6.93 -8.15
CA LEU A 307 -24.99 7.41 -6.80
C LEU A 307 -25.18 8.93 -6.74
N HIS A 308 -26.36 9.33 -6.28
CA HIS A 308 -26.53 10.61 -5.59
C HIS A 308 -25.55 10.61 -4.39
N GLY A 309 -24.55 11.49 -4.40
CA GLY A 309 -23.68 11.74 -3.24
C GLY A 309 -22.18 11.79 -3.50
N SER A 310 -21.67 11.37 -4.66
CA SER A 310 -20.27 11.58 -5.03
C SER A 310 -20.08 12.99 -5.61
N TYR A 311 -19.01 13.68 -5.21
CA TYR A 311 -18.59 15.02 -5.67
C TYR A 311 -18.36 15.11 -7.19
N LEU A 312 -18.53 14.01 -7.93
CA LEU A 312 -18.37 13.91 -9.38
C LEU A 312 -19.69 13.68 -10.13
N GLY A 313 -20.82 14.10 -9.56
CA GLY A 313 -22.15 14.07 -10.18
C GLY A 313 -22.39 15.10 -11.30
N MET A 314 -21.40 15.48 -12.09
CA MET A 314 -21.58 16.34 -13.27
C MET A 314 -20.81 15.76 -14.47
N ALA A 315 -21.50 14.90 -15.22
CA ALA A 315 -21.07 14.51 -16.55
C ALA A 315 -20.89 15.77 -17.42
N ILE A 316 -19.74 15.90 -18.10
CA ILE A 316 -19.26 17.06 -18.88
C ILE A 316 -18.46 18.10 -18.06
N GLN A 317 -17.42 17.66 -17.34
CA GLN A 317 -16.27 18.52 -17.05
C GLN A 317 -14.98 17.80 -17.49
N ARG A 318 -14.07 18.55 -18.14
CA ARG A 318 -12.71 18.03 -18.38
C ARG A 318 -12.13 17.61 -17.02
N PRO A 319 -11.40 16.49 -16.94
CA PRO A 319 -10.79 16.06 -15.69
C PRO A 319 -9.94 17.22 -15.11
N PRO A 320 -9.99 17.46 -13.79
CA PRO A 320 -9.15 18.46 -13.14
C PRO A 320 -7.68 18.30 -13.52
N HIS A 321 -6.95 19.41 -13.63
CA HIS A 321 -5.53 19.40 -14.01
C HIS A 321 -4.71 18.44 -13.14
N LYS A 322 -4.96 18.44 -11.83
CA LYS A 322 -4.32 17.54 -10.86
C LYS A 322 -4.53 16.06 -11.22
N GLN A 323 -5.77 15.64 -11.49
CA GLN A 323 -6.11 14.29 -11.92
C GLN A 323 -5.36 13.88 -13.22
N VAL A 324 -5.24 14.80 -14.18
CA VAL A 324 -4.49 14.56 -15.43
C VAL A 324 -3.00 14.33 -15.14
N VAL A 325 -2.39 15.12 -14.25
CA VAL A 325 -0.99 14.97 -13.86
C VAL A 325 -0.75 13.65 -13.14
N LEU A 326 -1.63 13.28 -12.20
CA LEU A 326 -1.54 12.02 -11.46
C LEU A 326 -1.69 10.80 -12.39
N SER A 327 -2.67 10.83 -13.30
CA SER A 327 -2.83 9.74 -14.28
C SER A 327 -1.65 9.64 -15.24
N LYS A 328 -1.09 10.78 -15.66
CA LYS A 328 0.13 10.83 -16.45
C LYS A 328 1.31 10.24 -15.68
N PHE A 329 1.46 10.53 -14.39
CA PHE A 329 2.49 9.94 -13.53
C PHE A 329 2.41 8.41 -13.53
N VAL A 330 1.23 7.82 -13.29
CA VAL A 330 1.05 6.35 -13.28
C VAL A 330 1.49 5.71 -14.60
N ARG A 331 1.12 6.32 -15.73
CA ARG A 331 1.49 5.83 -17.08
C ARG A 331 2.97 6.00 -17.36
N GLN A 332 3.54 7.18 -17.10
CA GLN A 332 4.94 7.48 -17.38
C GLN A 332 5.90 6.66 -16.53
N MET A 333 5.53 6.33 -15.29
CA MET A 333 6.37 5.48 -14.45
C MET A 333 6.46 4.04 -14.96
N GLY A 334 5.41 3.53 -15.62
CA GLY A 334 5.40 2.20 -16.24
C GLY A 334 6.07 2.15 -17.61
N ASP A 335 6.32 3.30 -18.25
CA ASP A 335 7.00 3.38 -19.53
C ASP A 335 8.52 3.19 -19.33
N LEU A 336 9.14 2.36 -20.17
CA LEU A 336 10.57 1.97 -20.08
C LEU A 336 11.04 1.67 -18.64
N LEU A 337 10.22 0.94 -17.87
CA LEU A 337 10.40 0.70 -16.43
C LEU A 337 11.73 -0.04 -16.12
N PRO A 338 12.62 0.54 -15.28
CA PRO A 338 13.80 -0.15 -14.79
C PRO A 338 13.44 -1.37 -13.95
N SER A 339 14.23 -2.44 -14.06
CA SER A 339 14.03 -3.68 -13.30
C SER A 339 14.10 -3.48 -11.78
N THR A 340 14.84 -2.48 -11.31
CA THR A 340 14.92 -2.11 -9.89
C THR A 340 13.62 -1.55 -9.33
N LEU A 341 12.78 -0.92 -10.17
CA LEU A 341 11.49 -0.33 -9.78
C LEU A 341 10.30 -1.26 -10.06
N TYR A 342 10.53 -2.42 -10.69
CA TYR A 342 9.46 -3.32 -11.13
C TYR A 342 8.49 -3.68 -10.00
N ILE A 343 9.02 -4.15 -8.87
CA ILE A 343 8.22 -4.58 -7.73
C ILE A 343 7.46 -3.38 -7.12
N SER A 344 8.11 -2.24 -6.96
CA SER A 344 7.52 -1.05 -6.35
C SER A 344 6.43 -0.45 -7.22
N TYR A 345 6.60 -0.48 -8.55
CA TYR A 345 5.55 -0.09 -9.48
C TYR A 345 4.33 -1.03 -9.40
N LEU A 346 4.53 -2.35 -9.33
CA LEU A 346 3.43 -3.30 -9.17
C LEU A 346 2.69 -3.11 -7.84
N ARG A 347 3.42 -2.89 -6.75
CA ARG A 347 2.82 -2.59 -5.43
C ARG A 347 2.04 -1.27 -5.44
N MET A 348 2.57 -0.25 -6.13
CA MET A 348 1.86 1.01 -6.34
C MET A 348 0.53 0.78 -7.08
N LEU A 349 0.55 0.05 -8.20
CA LEU A 349 -0.67 -0.30 -8.94
C LEU A 349 -1.65 -1.14 -8.10
N LYS A 350 -1.15 -2.02 -7.23
CA LYS A 350 -1.99 -2.81 -6.32
C LYS A 350 -2.75 -1.90 -5.35
N GLY A 351 -2.06 -0.94 -4.73
CA GLY A 351 -2.72 0.07 -3.89
C GLY A 351 -3.74 0.91 -4.67
N LEU A 352 -3.37 1.37 -5.86
CA LEU A 352 -4.23 2.18 -6.72
C LEU A 352 -5.38 1.41 -7.40
N SER A 353 -5.47 0.09 -7.23
CA SER A 353 -6.56 -0.75 -7.78
C SER A 353 -7.58 -1.18 -6.73
N ASN A 354 -7.59 -0.52 -5.57
CA ASN A 354 -8.59 -0.76 -4.53
C ASN A 354 -9.95 -0.15 -4.93
N GLY A 355 -11.00 -0.97 -4.93
CA GLY A 355 -12.36 -0.59 -5.35
C GLY A 355 -12.66 -0.92 -6.83
N PRO A 356 -13.96 -1.04 -7.20
CA PRO A 356 -14.38 -1.58 -8.50
C PRO A 356 -13.94 -0.72 -9.69
N GLN A 357 -14.03 0.61 -9.57
CA GLN A 357 -13.64 1.54 -10.64
C GLN A 357 -12.11 1.58 -10.82
N CYS A 358 -11.36 1.74 -9.73
CA CYS A 358 -9.90 1.69 -9.72
C CYS A 358 -9.35 0.39 -10.32
N ALA A 359 -9.92 -0.76 -9.93
CA ALA A 359 -9.55 -2.05 -10.48
C ALA A 359 -9.82 -2.14 -12.00
N HIS A 360 -10.95 -1.61 -12.47
CA HIS A 360 -11.26 -1.54 -13.89
C HIS A 360 -10.24 -0.66 -14.66
N TYR A 361 -9.90 0.53 -14.15
CA TYR A 361 -8.90 1.39 -14.80
C TYR A 361 -7.51 0.77 -14.82
N CYS A 362 -7.10 0.12 -13.73
CA CYS A 362 -5.83 -0.60 -13.69
C CYS A 362 -5.81 -1.80 -14.65
N PHE A 363 -6.92 -2.53 -14.77
CA PHE A 363 -7.08 -3.60 -15.77
C PHE A 363 -6.91 -3.06 -17.20
N SER A 364 -7.56 -1.94 -17.51
CA SER A 364 -7.48 -1.29 -18.82
C SER A 364 -6.08 -0.76 -19.13
N LEU A 365 -5.37 -0.20 -18.14
CA LEU A 365 -3.96 0.21 -18.29
C LEU A 365 -3.08 -0.97 -18.74
N LEU A 366 -3.14 -2.09 -18.01
CA LEU A 366 -2.34 -3.29 -18.31
C LEU A 366 -2.72 -3.94 -19.65
N LYS A 367 -3.96 -3.77 -20.11
CA LYS A 367 -4.43 -4.17 -21.44
C LYS A 367 -3.84 -3.28 -22.53
N THR A 368 -3.82 -1.96 -22.34
CA THR A 368 -3.25 -1.01 -23.31
C THR A 368 -1.73 -1.10 -23.43
N ASN A 369 -1.05 -1.56 -22.38
CA ASN A 369 0.40 -1.75 -22.38
C ASN A 369 0.88 -2.97 -23.19
N GLY A 370 -0.04 -3.81 -23.67
CA GLY A 370 0.27 -4.93 -24.56
C GLY A 370 0.70 -4.47 -25.96
N PRO A 371 1.37 -5.32 -26.75
CA PRO A 371 1.77 -4.98 -28.11
C PRO A 371 0.54 -4.66 -28.95
N THR A 372 0.48 -3.46 -29.52
CA THR A 372 -0.49 -3.16 -30.58
C THR A 372 -0.13 -4.00 -31.80
N HIS A 373 -1.10 -4.67 -32.40
CA HIS A 373 -0.97 -5.57 -33.56
C HIS A 373 -0.34 -4.95 -34.84
N SER A 374 0.29 -3.78 -34.77
CA SER A 374 0.79 -3.01 -35.91
C SER A 374 2.29 -3.09 -36.18
N ASP A 375 3.15 -3.58 -35.28
CA ASP A 375 4.59 -3.55 -35.52
C ASP A 375 5.15 -4.92 -35.91
N ASN A 376 5.38 -5.04 -37.23
CA ASN A 376 6.03 -6.15 -37.91
C ASN A 376 7.40 -6.49 -37.32
N ILE A 377 7.62 -7.78 -37.06
CA ILE A 377 8.84 -8.56 -37.38
C ILE A 377 10.17 -7.81 -37.12
N GLN A 378 10.46 -7.49 -35.86
CA GLN A 378 11.80 -7.52 -35.25
C GLN A 378 11.73 -6.96 -33.81
N GLY A 379 11.80 -7.83 -32.81
CA GLY A 379 12.09 -7.46 -31.42
C GLY A 379 10.86 -7.32 -30.52
N VAL A 380 10.79 -8.23 -29.54
CA VAL A 380 9.90 -8.17 -28.37
C VAL A 380 10.11 -6.83 -27.66
N SER A 381 9.20 -5.88 -27.83
CA SER A 381 9.20 -4.60 -27.09
C SER A 381 7.79 -4.26 -26.59
N GLY A 382 7.09 -5.26 -26.04
CA GLY A 382 5.93 -5.00 -25.20
C GLY A 382 6.38 -4.54 -23.81
N SER A 383 5.56 -3.74 -23.11
CA SER A 383 5.87 -3.38 -21.72
C SER A 383 5.93 -4.63 -20.84
N PRO A 384 6.94 -4.77 -19.95
CA PRO A 384 7.03 -5.89 -19.01
C PRO A 384 5.87 -5.90 -18.01
N VAL A 385 5.11 -4.81 -17.92
CA VAL A 385 3.92 -4.68 -17.08
C VAL A 385 2.69 -4.61 -17.98
N SER A 386 2.32 -5.78 -18.53
CA SER A 386 1.16 -5.99 -19.39
C SER A 386 0.57 -7.40 -19.18
N TRP A 387 -0.72 -7.57 -19.50
CA TRP A 387 -1.37 -8.89 -19.41
C TRP A 387 -0.72 -9.92 -20.34
N GLU A 388 -0.42 -9.51 -21.56
CA GLU A 388 0.20 -10.38 -22.58
C GLU A 388 1.56 -10.91 -22.09
N HIS A 389 2.44 -10.03 -21.61
CA HIS A 389 3.74 -10.44 -21.10
C HIS A 389 3.62 -11.38 -19.90
N PHE A 390 2.71 -11.10 -18.97
CA PHE A 390 2.54 -11.90 -17.76
C PHE A 390 2.02 -13.31 -18.06
N PHE A 391 0.92 -13.44 -18.81
CA PHE A 391 0.35 -14.75 -19.12
C PHE A 391 1.25 -15.58 -20.04
N HIS A 392 1.93 -14.95 -21.00
CA HIS A 392 2.95 -15.63 -21.80
C HIS A 392 4.10 -16.15 -20.93
N SER A 393 4.59 -15.33 -19.99
CA SER A 393 5.63 -15.75 -19.05
C SER A 393 5.18 -16.93 -18.18
N LEU A 394 3.95 -16.92 -17.65
CA LEU A 394 3.40 -18.05 -16.89
C LEU A 394 3.31 -19.34 -17.71
N MET A 395 2.89 -19.26 -18.97
CA MET A 395 2.85 -20.42 -19.87
C MET A 395 4.26 -20.98 -20.10
N LEU A 396 5.25 -20.12 -20.34
CA LEU A 396 6.65 -20.54 -20.49
C LEU A 396 7.19 -21.22 -19.22
N TYR A 397 6.90 -20.67 -18.03
CA TYR A 397 7.28 -21.33 -16.77
C TYR A 397 6.61 -22.71 -16.63
N HIS A 398 5.32 -22.83 -16.97
CA HIS A 398 4.62 -24.10 -16.92
C HIS A 398 5.21 -25.14 -17.88
N GLU A 399 5.51 -24.76 -19.12
CA GLU A 399 6.14 -25.65 -20.09
C GLU A 399 7.53 -26.12 -19.65
N ASN A 400 8.36 -25.20 -19.14
CA ASN A 400 9.72 -25.50 -18.74
C ASN A 400 9.76 -26.37 -17.48
N LEU A 401 8.98 -26.04 -16.44
CA LEU A 401 8.96 -26.79 -15.19
C LEU A 401 8.32 -28.17 -15.33
N ARG A 402 7.38 -28.35 -16.28
CA ARG A 402 6.79 -29.66 -16.56
C ARG A 402 7.76 -30.63 -17.24
N ARG A 403 8.68 -30.12 -18.06
CA ARG A 403 9.74 -30.93 -18.70
C ARG A 403 10.79 -31.44 -17.70
N ASP A 404 10.82 -30.92 -16.48
CA ASP A 404 11.72 -31.34 -15.40
C ASP A 404 11.16 -32.49 -14.53
N LEU A 405 9.94 -32.99 -14.77
CA LEU A 405 9.47 -34.27 -14.20
C LEU A 405 10.34 -35.40 -14.77
N PRO A 406 10.92 -36.30 -13.94
CA PRO A 406 11.93 -37.25 -14.39
C PRO A 406 11.37 -38.20 -15.45
N ASN A 407 11.77 -37.99 -16.69
CA ASN A 407 11.59 -38.96 -17.76
C ASN A 407 12.72 -40.00 -17.64
N PRO A 408 12.43 -41.28 -17.38
CA PRO A 408 13.46 -42.31 -17.15
C PRO A 408 14.42 -42.56 -18.33
N ASP A 409 14.16 -41.99 -19.52
CA ASP A 409 14.93 -42.25 -20.75
C ASP A 409 15.93 -41.14 -21.16
N ALA A 410 16.05 -40.02 -20.45
CA ALA A 410 16.83 -38.86 -20.92
C ALA A 410 18.28 -38.81 -20.38
N ALA A 411 19.11 -39.80 -20.72
CA ALA A 411 20.49 -39.91 -20.21
C ALA A 411 21.59 -39.16 -21.00
N HIS A 412 21.31 -38.42 -22.08
CA HIS A 412 22.39 -38.04 -23.02
C HIS A 412 22.39 -36.63 -23.66
N TYR A 413 22.02 -35.56 -22.94
CA TYR A 413 22.37 -34.21 -23.41
C TYR A 413 22.94 -33.31 -22.30
N ARG A 414 24.26 -33.02 -22.40
CA ARG A 414 24.96 -31.88 -21.75
C ARG A 414 24.64 -30.63 -22.60
N HIS A 415 24.14 -29.49 -22.08
CA HIS A 415 24.74 -28.52 -21.14
C HIS A 415 23.65 -27.78 -20.30
N PRO A 416 23.92 -27.30 -19.05
CA PRO A 416 23.06 -26.36 -18.26
C PRO A 416 23.58 -24.89 -18.36
N PRO A 417 22.93 -23.80 -17.83
CA PRO A 417 21.84 -23.65 -16.82
C PRO A 417 20.66 -22.75 -17.30
N ILE A 418 19.47 -22.59 -16.68
CA ILE A 418 19.06 -22.22 -15.31
C ILE A 418 17.69 -22.92 -15.08
N ARG A 419 17.56 -23.82 -14.10
CA ARG A 419 16.35 -24.70 -14.00
C ARG A 419 15.61 -24.54 -12.68
N GLY A 420 15.15 -23.31 -12.41
CA GLY A 420 14.36 -22.95 -11.25
C GLY A 420 14.03 -21.47 -11.26
N ILE A 421 12.93 -21.08 -10.63
CA ILE A 421 12.54 -19.68 -10.48
C ILE A 421 13.57 -19.02 -9.54
N THR A 422 14.29 -18.01 -10.03
CA THR A 422 15.24 -17.25 -9.21
C THR A 422 14.50 -16.44 -8.14
N GLN A 423 15.19 -16.02 -7.07
CA GLN A 423 14.57 -15.21 -6.01
C GLN A 423 13.95 -13.90 -6.54
N ARG A 424 14.61 -13.24 -7.51
CA ARG A 424 14.10 -12.01 -8.13
C ARG A 424 12.85 -12.27 -8.97
N GLU A 425 12.83 -13.36 -9.74
CA GLU A 425 11.64 -13.77 -10.50
C GLU A 425 10.49 -14.15 -9.56
N LEU A 426 10.78 -14.85 -8.46
CA LEU A 426 9.81 -15.21 -7.44
C LEU A 426 9.13 -13.97 -6.84
N GLU A 427 9.92 -12.97 -6.45
CA GLU A 427 9.41 -11.70 -5.92
C GLU A 427 8.59 -10.93 -6.96
N GLY A 428 9.05 -10.88 -8.21
CA GLY A 428 8.33 -10.24 -9.32
C GLY A 428 7.00 -10.93 -9.65
N LEU A 429 7.00 -12.26 -9.77
CA LEU A 429 5.80 -13.07 -10.01
C LEU A 429 4.81 -12.93 -8.86
N THR A 430 5.29 -12.97 -7.62
CA THR A 430 4.46 -12.78 -6.42
C THR A 430 3.80 -11.40 -6.44
N ALA A 431 4.55 -10.32 -6.71
CA ALA A 431 4.00 -8.97 -6.78
C ALA A 431 2.94 -8.83 -7.88
N PHE A 432 3.15 -9.46 -9.04
CA PHE A 432 2.20 -9.41 -10.15
C PHE A 432 0.95 -10.25 -9.85
N LEU A 433 1.08 -11.44 -9.26
CA LEU A 433 -0.06 -12.27 -8.85
C LEU A 433 -0.91 -11.55 -7.79
N GLN A 434 -0.27 -10.83 -6.86
CA GLN A 434 -1.00 -10.01 -5.89
C GLN A 434 -1.75 -8.85 -6.54
N LEU A 435 -1.17 -8.20 -7.56
CA LEU A 435 -1.85 -7.18 -8.35
C LEU A 435 -3.05 -7.78 -9.12
N LEU A 436 -2.83 -8.90 -9.81
CA LEU A 436 -3.87 -9.63 -10.52
C LEU A 436 -5.02 -10.01 -9.58
N THR A 437 -4.71 -10.63 -8.44
CA THR A 437 -5.67 -11.04 -7.41
C THR A 437 -6.50 -9.84 -6.93
N ASN A 438 -5.87 -8.69 -6.68
CA ASN A 438 -6.57 -7.48 -6.26
C ASN A 438 -7.53 -6.98 -7.34
N ILE A 439 -7.07 -6.84 -8.58
CA ILE A 439 -7.88 -6.37 -9.71
C ILE A 439 -9.09 -7.28 -9.93
N ILE A 440 -8.89 -8.59 -10.00
CA ILE A 440 -9.96 -9.54 -10.30
C ILE A 440 -10.89 -9.78 -9.09
N THR A 441 -10.45 -9.45 -7.87
CA THR A 441 -11.32 -9.43 -6.69
C THR A 441 -12.39 -8.35 -6.82
N TRP A 442 -12.02 -7.17 -7.32
CA TRP A 442 -12.91 -6.01 -7.43
C TRP A 442 -13.65 -5.90 -8.77
N SER A 443 -13.14 -6.53 -9.83
CA SER A 443 -13.69 -6.39 -11.19
C SER A 443 -14.10 -7.74 -11.79
N GLU A 444 -15.42 -7.98 -11.88
CA GLU A 444 -15.97 -9.14 -12.60
C GLU A 444 -15.65 -9.12 -14.09
N ASN A 445 -15.76 -7.95 -14.72
CA ASN A 445 -15.41 -7.79 -16.13
C ASN A 445 -13.96 -8.21 -16.40
N ALA A 446 -13.03 -7.93 -15.49
CA ALA A 446 -11.66 -8.39 -15.60
C ALA A 446 -11.56 -9.92 -15.48
N ARG A 447 -12.27 -10.55 -14.53
CA ARG A 447 -12.31 -12.02 -14.40
C ARG A 447 -12.72 -12.70 -15.70
N LEU A 448 -13.86 -12.29 -16.24
CA LEU A 448 -14.42 -12.88 -17.45
C LEU A 448 -13.50 -12.64 -18.65
N ALA A 449 -13.08 -11.40 -18.88
CA ALA A 449 -12.23 -11.05 -20.02
C ALA A 449 -10.89 -11.79 -20.04
N LEU A 450 -10.29 -12.05 -18.87
CA LEU A 450 -9.04 -12.81 -18.76
C LEU A 450 -9.26 -14.31 -19.00
N CYS A 451 -10.35 -14.89 -18.48
CA CYS A 451 -10.67 -16.31 -18.63
C CYS A 451 -11.17 -16.68 -20.03
N GLU A 452 -11.86 -15.77 -20.71
CA GLU A 452 -12.34 -15.94 -22.08
C GLU A 452 -11.25 -15.76 -23.14
N HIS A 453 -10.05 -15.28 -22.75
CA HIS A 453 -8.95 -15.09 -23.69
C HIS A 453 -8.51 -16.45 -24.28
N PRO A 454 -8.52 -16.62 -25.62
CA PRO A 454 -8.39 -17.92 -26.26
C PRO A 454 -7.03 -18.60 -26.04
N GLN A 455 -5.99 -17.83 -25.73
CA GLN A 455 -4.62 -18.34 -25.60
C GLN A 455 -4.14 -18.48 -24.15
N TRP A 456 -4.63 -17.66 -23.22
CA TRP A 456 -4.00 -17.57 -21.90
C TRP A 456 -4.43 -18.69 -20.96
N THR A 457 -5.68 -19.14 -21.04
CA THR A 457 -6.24 -20.23 -20.22
C THR A 457 -5.77 -20.20 -18.74
N PRO A 458 -5.91 -19.05 -18.06
CA PRO A 458 -5.19 -18.74 -16.82
C PRO A 458 -5.41 -19.79 -15.72
N VAL A 459 -6.64 -20.28 -15.58
CA VAL A 459 -7.00 -21.33 -14.62
C VAL A 459 -6.21 -22.62 -14.85
N VAL A 460 -6.12 -23.07 -16.10
CA VAL A 460 -5.43 -24.32 -16.45
C VAL A 460 -3.92 -24.19 -16.21
N VAL A 461 -3.33 -23.07 -16.61
CA VAL A 461 -1.89 -22.81 -16.43
C VAL A 461 -1.53 -22.74 -14.95
N MET A 462 -2.30 -22.00 -14.14
CA MET A 462 -2.06 -21.90 -12.69
C MET A 462 -2.21 -23.25 -11.98
N LEU A 463 -3.22 -24.05 -12.31
CA LEU A 463 -3.37 -25.40 -11.76
C LEU A 463 -2.24 -26.34 -12.19
N GLY A 464 -1.74 -26.21 -13.43
CA GLY A 464 -0.57 -26.95 -13.91
C GLY A 464 0.71 -26.57 -13.15
N LEU A 465 0.91 -25.28 -12.88
CA LEU A 465 2.03 -24.79 -12.08
C LEU A 465 1.98 -25.26 -10.61
N LEU A 466 0.78 -25.45 -10.04
CA LEU A 466 0.63 -26.03 -8.70
C LEU A 466 1.14 -27.49 -8.62
N GLN A 467 1.10 -28.23 -9.73
CA GLN A 467 1.64 -29.59 -9.82
C GLN A 467 3.17 -29.62 -10.04
N CYS A 468 3.78 -28.49 -10.40
CA CYS A 468 5.22 -28.37 -10.57
C CYS A 468 5.94 -28.15 -9.23
N SER A 469 7.26 -28.37 -9.23
CA SER A 469 8.14 -28.10 -8.09
C SER A 469 8.37 -26.58 -7.90
N VAL A 470 7.35 -25.88 -7.44
CA VAL A 470 7.33 -24.43 -7.21
C VAL A 470 7.35 -24.14 -5.70
N PRO A 471 8.02 -23.05 -5.23
CA PRO A 471 8.01 -22.68 -3.81
C PRO A 471 6.59 -22.52 -3.23
N PRO A 472 6.35 -22.93 -1.96
CA PRO A 472 5.02 -22.87 -1.34
C PRO A 472 4.36 -21.49 -1.34
N VAL A 473 5.15 -20.43 -1.18
CA VAL A 473 4.66 -19.03 -1.21
C VAL A 473 4.00 -18.73 -2.56
N LEU A 474 4.64 -19.12 -3.67
CA LEU A 474 4.09 -18.87 -5.00
C LEU A 474 2.87 -19.77 -5.30
N LYS A 475 2.85 -21.00 -4.77
CA LYS A 475 1.65 -21.85 -4.83
C LYS A 475 0.47 -21.24 -4.08
N ALA A 476 0.70 -20.64 -2.91
CA ALA A 476 -0.35 -19.93 -2.16
C ALA A 476 -0.91 -18.75 -2.98
N GLU A 477 -0.05 -17.96 -3.64
CA GLU A 477 -0.49 -16.86 -4.51
C GLU A 477 -1.30 -17.34 -5.73
N PHE A 478 -0.95 -18.49 -6.34
CA PHE A 478 -1.78 -19.09 -7.39
C PHE A 478 -3.16 -19.49 -6.86
N LEU A 479 -3.24 -20.09 -5.67
CA LEU A 479 -4.52 -20.45 -5.04
C LEU A 479 -5.36 -19.21 -4.72
N HIS A 480 -4.76 -18.11 -4.25
CA HIS A 480 -5.47 -16.84 -4.05
C HIS A 480 -5.98 -16.25 -5.37
N CYS A 481 -5.18 -16.28 -6.45
CA CYS A 481 -5.64 -15.88 -7.78
C CYS A 481 -6.84 -16.73 -8.25
N LEU A 482 -6.73 -18.06 -8.11
CA LEU A 482 -7.81 -18.99 -8.48
C LEU A 482 -9.07 -18.75 -7.65
N ALA A 483 -8.93 -18.45 -6.36
CA ALA A 483 -10.06 -18.10 -5.50
C ALA A 483 -10.74 -16.82 -5.99
N ALA A 484 -9.96 -15.78 -6.31
CA ALA A 484 -10.49 -14.53 -6.82
C ALA A 484 -11.19 -14.70 -8.18
N PHE A 485 -10.65 -15.52 -9.10
CA PHE A 485 -11.34 -15.93 -10.33
C PHE A 485 -12.65 -16.68 -10.05
N GLY A 486 -12.62 -17.59 -9.06
CA GLY A 486 -13.76 -18.40 -8.63
C GLY A 486 -14.91 -17.62 -8.02
N LYS A 487 -14.80 -16.30 -7.80
CA LYS A 487 -15.93 -15.46 -7.37
C LYS A 487 -17.06 -15.42 -8.41
N SER A 488 -16.74 -15.54 -9.70
CA SER A 488 -17.76 -15.62 -10.76
C SER A 488 -18.26 -17.07 -10.92
N PRO A 489 -19.60 -17.32 -10.85
CA PRO A 489 -20.16 -18.67 -10.86
C PRO A 489 -19.81 -19.51 -12.08
N GLU A 490 -19.70 -18.93 -13.28
CA GLU A 490 -19.33 -19.67 -14.49
C GLU A 490 -17.89 -20.21 -14.40
N ILE A 491 -16.97 -19.37 -13.92
CA ILE A 491 -15.57 -19.75 -13.74
C ILE A 491 -15.47 -20.79 -12.62
N ALA A 492 -16.16 -20.61 -11.49
CA ALA A 492 -16.18 -21.54 -10.38
C ALA A 492 -16.59 -22.97 -10.78
N ALA A 493 -17.63 -23.11 -11.61
CA ALA A 493 -18.08 -24.41 -12.10
C ALA A 493 -16.99 -25.13 -12.92
N SER A 494 -16.29 -24.41 -13.79
CA SER A 494 -15.17 -24.94 -14.58
C SER A 494 -13.94 -25.26 -13.72
N LEU A 495 -13.70 -24.46 -12.69
CA LEU A 495 -12.58 -24.58 -11.77
C LEU A 495 -12.74 -25.82 -10.88
N TRP A 496 -13.95 -26.12 -10.41
CA TRP A 496 -14.25 -27.38 -9.72
C TRP A 496 -13.90 -28.62 -10.55
N GLN A 497 -14.30 -28.63 -11.82
CA GLN A 497 -13.98 -29.75 -12.72
C GLN A 497 -12.46 -29.87 -12.94
N SER A 498 -11.79 -28.73 -13.07
CA SER A 498 -10.34 -28.69 -13.24
C SER A 498 -9.60 -29.15 -11.98
N LEU A 499 -10.08 -28.81 -10.78
CA LEU A 499 -9.55 -29.30 -9.50
C LEU A 499 -9.70 -30.81 -9.36
N GLU A 500 -10.85 -31.38 -9.74
CA GLU A 500 -11.03 -32.84 -9.76
C GLU A 500 -10.12 -33.50 -10.79
N TYR A 501 -9.93 -32.91 -11.97
CA TYR A 501 -9.06 -33.52 -12.97
C TYR A 501 -7.58 -33.48 -12.55
N THR A 502 -7.15 -32.38 -11.94
CA THR A 502 -5.76 -32.17 -11.53
C THR A 502 -5.39 -32.89 -10.24
N GLN A 503 -6.38 -33.36 -9.47
CA GLN A 503 -6.17 -34.10 -8.21
C GLN A 503 -5.20 -33.37 -7.25
N ILE A 504 -5.24 -32.02 -7.23
CA ILE A 504 -4.43 -31.19 -6.30
C ILE A 504 -4.72 -31.60 -4.85
N LEU A 505 -6.01 -31.74 -4.53
CA LEU A 505 -6.42 -32.63 -3.46
C LEU A 505 -6.65 -34.01 -4.08
N GLN A 506 -6.02 -35.03 -3.50
CA GLN A 506 -6.22 -36.39 -3.95
C GLN A 506 -7.63 -36.88 -3.54
N THR A 507 -8.58 -36.83 -4.47
CA THR A 507 -9.96 -37.31 -4.27
C THR A 507 -10.13 -38.77 -4.68
N VAL A 508 -9.21 -39.28 -5.52
CA VAL A 508 -9.16 -40.68 -5.96
C VAL A 508 -7.84 -41.32 -5.51
N ARG A 509 -7.93 -42.42 -4.75
CA ARG A 509 -6.76 -43.20 -4.34
C ARG A 509 -6.53 -44.36 -5.30
N ALA A 510 -5.32 -44.47 -5.84
CA ALA A 510 -4.93 -45.63 -6.63
C ALA A 510 -4.84 -46.88 -5.75
N PRO A 511 -5.25 -48.07 -6.22
CA PRO A 511 -5.16 -49.30 -5.44
C PRO A 511 -3.69 -49.61 -5.11
N GLY A 512 -3.38 -49.67 -3.81
CA GLY A 512 -2.02 -49.91 -3.29
C GLY A 512 -1.27 -48.66 -2.83
N GLN A 513 -1.80 -47.45 -3.07
CA GLN A 513 -1.20 -46.21 -2.60
C GLN A 513 -1.45 -46.01 -1.10
N ARG A 514 -0.37 -46.10 -0.29
CA ARG A 514 -0.43 -45.95 1.18
C ARG A 514 -0.11 -44.54 1.67
N GLN A 515 0.62 -43.75 0.88
CA GLN A 515 1.02 -42.39 1.22
C GLN A 515 0.04 -41.38 0.63
N ALA A 516 -0.26 -40.34 1.40
CA ALA A 516 -0.96 -39.17 0.91
C ALA A 516 -0.20 -38.53 -0.26
N ALA A 517 -0.88 -37.78 -1.11
CA ALA A 517 -0.29 -37.03 -2.21
C ALA A 517 -0.94 -35.64 -2.34
N GLY A 518 -0.30 -34.76 -3.10
CA GLY A 518 -0.78 -33.42 -3.33
C GLY A 518 -0.70 -32.56 -2.08
N ILE A 519 -1.71 -31.71 -1.87
CA ILE A 519 -1.69 -30.68 -0.82
C ILE A 519 -1.60 -31.24 0.61
N GLU A 520 -2.04 -32.48 0.85
CA GLU A 520 -1.92 -33.12 2.17
C GLU A 520 -0.45 -33.40 2.53
N VAL A 521 0.38 -33.74 1.56
CA VAL A 521 1.83 -33.92 1.75
C VAL A 521 2.50 -32.58 1.98
N GLU A 522 2.14 -31.57 1.20
CA GLU A 522 2.71 -30.22 1.34
C GLU A 522 2.41 -29.64 2.73
N LEU A 523 1.18 -29.83 3.24
CA LEU A 523 0.81 -29.45 4.61
C LEU A 523 1.67 -30.18 5.65
N ASN A 524 1.76 -31.51 5.57
CA ASN A 524 2.36 -32.31 6.63
C ASN A 524 3.90 -32.34 6.60
N GLU A 525 4.52 -32.26 5.43
CA GLU A 525 5.97 -32.37 5.26
C GLU A 525 6.65 -31.01 5.08
N ILE A 526 6.02 -30.07 4.36
CA ILE A 526 6.63 -28.77 4.03
C ILE A 526 6.20 -27.71 5.05
N GLU A 527 4.91 -27.36 5.10
CA GLU A 527 4.41 -26.27 5.95
C GLU A 527 4.61 -26.54 7.44
N SER A 528 4.34 -27.78 7.88
CA SER A 528 4.53 -28.17 9.28
C SER A 528 5.98 -28.10 9.74
N SER A 529 6.95 -28.27 8.84
CA SER A 529 8.38 -28.11 9.15
C SER A 529 8.78 -26.65 9.31
N CYS A 530 8.11 -25.75 8.60
CA CYS A 530 8.34 -24.30 8.67
C CYS A 530 7.54 -23.61 9.77
N GLU A 531 6.54 -24.30 10.35
CA GLU A 531 5.58 -23.76 11.31
C GLU A 531 4.78 -22.55 10.78
N GLU A 532 4.58 -22.50 9.46
CA GLU A 532 3.83 -21.47 8.72
C GLU A 532 2.96 -22.19 7.67
N TYR A 533 1.69 -21.78 7.52
CA TYR A 533 0.70 -22.52 6.71
C TYR A 533 0.03 -21.68 5.58
N PRO A 534 0.80 -20.95 4.74
CA PRO A 534 0.23 -20.07 3.71
C PRO A 534 -0.53 -20.82 2.59
N LEU A 535 -0.05 -21.99 2.17
CA LEU A 535 -0.68 -22.80 1.13
C LEU A 535 -2.00 -23.40 1.63
N THR A 536 -2.01 -23.96 2.84
CA THR A 536 -3.23 -24.52 3.44
C THR A 536 -4.30 -23.44 3.63
N ARG A 537 -3.90 -22.23 4.05
CA ARG A 537 -4.80 -21.06 4.15
C ARG A 537 -5.38 -20.68 2.80
N ALA A 538 -4.53 -20.54 1.79
CA ALA A 538 -4.96 -20.18 0.43
C ALA A 538 -5.90 -21.24 -0.17
N PHE A 539 -5.66 -22.53 0.10
CA PHE A 539 -6.56 -23.60 -0.30
C PHE A 539 -7.91 -23.55 0.41
N CYS A 540 -7.92 -23.32 1.73
CA CYS A 540 -9.17 -23.14 2.47
C CYS A 540 -9.98 -21.96 1.92
N HIS A 541 -9.31 -20.84 1.61
CA HIS A 541 -9.93 -19.67 1.01
C HIS A 541 -10.52 -19.96 -0.39
N LEU A 542 -9.79 -20.71 -1.22
CA LEU A 542 -10.28 -21.20 -2.52
C LEU A 542 -11.54 -22.05 -2.35
N ILE A 543 -11.51 -23.04 -1.46
CA ILE A 543 -12.66 -23.92 -1.23
C ILE A 543 -13.87 -23.15 -0.69
N SER A 544 -13.69 -22.23 0.25
CA SER A 544 -14.79 -21.38 0.76
C SER A 544 -15.42 -20.57 -0.38
N THR A 545 -14.59 -19.88 -1.16
CA THR A 545 -15.05 -19.04 -2.27
C THR A 545 -15.81 -19.87 -3.31
N LEU A 546 -15.29 -21.04 -3.68
CA LEU A 546 -15.94 -21.90 -4.66
C LEU A 546 -17.27 -22.49 -4.18
N VAL A 547 -17.36 -22.84 -2.90
CA VAL A 547 -18.62 -23.34 -2.30
C VAL A 547 -19.67 -22.22 -2.24
N GLU A 548 -19.27 -21.00 -1.90
CA GLU A 548 -20.15 -19.83 -1.87
C GLU A 548 -20.63 -19.42 -3.27
N SER A 549 -19.76 -19.49 -4.28
CA SER A 549 -20.08 -19.07 -5.65
C SER A 549 -20.89 -20.11 -6.43
N SER A 550 -20.46 -21.38 -6.45
CA SER A 550 -21.08 -22.43 -7.28
C SER A 550 -20.51 -23.81 -6.96
N LEU A 551 -21.32 -24.72 -6.41
CA LEU A 551 -20.94 -26.13 -6.17
C LEU A 551 -21.66 -27.08 -7.14
N PRO A 552 -20.95 -27.75 -8.08
CA PRO A 552 -21.56 -28.71 -8.98
C PRO A 552 -22.12 -29.94 -8.26
N VAL A 553 -23.39 -30.28 -8.50
CA VAL A 553 -24.06 -31.44 -7.89
C VAL A 553 -23.37 -32.77 -8.25
N ASN A 554 -22.84 -32.86 -9.47
CA ASN A 554 -22.17 -34.05 -10.00
C ASN A 554 -20.63 -33.97 -9.89
N LEU A 555 -20.09 -33.21 -8.93
CA LEU A 555 -18.65 -33.05 -8.75
C LEU A 555 -17.95 -34.41 -8.56
N GLY A 556 -16.97 -34.71 -9.41
CA GLY A 556 -16.24 -35.98 -9.39
C GLY A 556 -16.95 -37.16 -10.06
N ALA A 557 -18.12 -36.94 -10.68
CA ALA A 557 -18.82 -37.98 -11.44
C ALA A 557 -17.93 -38.56 -12.55
N GLY A 558 -17.89 -39.90 -12.63
CA GLY A 558 -17.03 -40.64 -13.56
C GLY A 558 -15.68 -41.05 -12.98
N LEU A 559 -15.19 -40.36 -11.94
CA LEU A 559 -13.93 -40.69 -11.24
C LEU A 559 -14.17 -41.31 -9.86
N ARG A 560 -15.19 -40.83 -9.15
CA ARG A 560 -15.57 -41.24 -7.79
C ARG A 560 -17.07 -41.06 -7.57
N VAL A 561 -17.54 -41.42 -6.37
CA VAL A 561 -18.90 -41.08 -5.94
C VAL A 561 -19.05 -39.55 -5.97
N PRO A 562 -20.07 -39.02 -6.69
CA PRO A 562 -20.25 -37.57 -6.81
C PRO A 562 -20.45 -36.87 -5.46
N GLY A 563 -20.01 -35.62 -5.37
CA GLY A 563 -20.27 -34.72 -4.25
C GLY A 563 -19.01 -34.18 -3.57
N PHE A 564 -19.21 -33.32 -2.55
CA PHE A 564 -18.15 -32.55 -1.89
C PHE A 564 -17.38 -33.33 -0.79
N GLN A 565 -17.79 -34.56 -0.47
CA GLN A 565 -17.30 -35.29 0.70
C GLN A 565 -15.76 -35.39 0.85
N PRO A 566 -14.95 -35.60 -0.21
CA PRO A 566 -13.49 -35.69 -0.05
C PRO A 566 -12.84 -34.39 0.44
N TYR A 567 -13.32 -33.23 -0.03
CA TYR A 567 -12.83 -31.94 0.44
C TYR A 567 -13.22 -31.69 1.89
N LEU A 568 -14.46 -32.03 2.27
CA LEU A 568 -14.90 -31.93 3.66
C LEU A 568 -14.07 -32.82 4.60
N ASN A 569 -13.76 -34.05 4.17
CA ASN A 569 -12.90 -34.94 4.94
C ASN A 569 -11.50 -34.35 5.11
N PHE A 570 -10.89 -33.82 4.05
CA PHE A 570 -9.58 -33.17 4.15
C PHE A 570 -9.61 -31.97 5.10
N LEU A 571 -10.57 -31.06 4.96
CA LEU A 571 -10.71 -29.89 5.82
C LEU A 571 -10.89 -30.30 7.29
N ARG A 572 -11.77 -31.26 7.56
CA ARG A 572 -12.01 -31.75 8.93
C ARG A 572 -10.78 -32.46 9.49
N ASP A 573 -10.29 -33.49 8.80
CA ASP A 573 -9.35 -34.46 9.36
C ASP A 573 -7.90 -34.01 9.29
N CYS A 574 -7.51 -33.28 8.24
CA CYS A 574 -6.12 -32.90 8.00
C CYS A 574 -5.83 -31.45 8.44
N VAL A 575 -6.82 -30.55 8.33
CA VAL A 575 -6.66 -29.12 8.63
C VAL A 575 -7.18 -28.79 10.03
N PHE A 576 -8.49 -28.86 10.27
CA PHE A 576 -9.12 -28.32 11.48
C PHE A 576 -8.96 -29.18 12.73
N LEU A 577 -9.03 -30.51 12.64
CA LEU A 577 -8.81 -31.38 13.82
C LEU A 577 -7.36 -31.29 14.35
N PRO A 578 -6.31 -31.32 13.50
CA PRO A 578 -4.93 -31.17 13.97
C PRO A 578 -4.55 -29.74 14.34
N PHE A 579 -5.33 -28.73 13.91
CA PHE A 579 -5.05 -27.31 14.08
C PHE A 579 -4.58 -26.93 15.50
N PRO A 580 -5.27 -27.31 16.61
CA PRO A 580 -4.84 -26.91 17.95
C PRO A 580 -3.49 -27.49 18.36
N THR A 581 -3.08 -28.61 17.74
CA THR A 581 -1.88 -29.39 18.06
C THR A 581 -0.68 -29.03 17.18
N ARG A 582 -0.87 -28.30 16.08
CA ARG A 582 0.21 -27.87 15.19
C ARG A 582 1.06 -26.76 15.85
N ALA A 583 2.35 -26.74 15.53
CA ALA A 583 3.25 -25.65 15.91
C ALA A 583 3.07 -24.48 14.94
N TYR A 584 3.15 -23.26 15.47
CA TYR A 584 2.99 -22.01 14.72
C TYR A 584 4.12 -21.06 15.12
N ARG A 585 4.87 -20.57 14.12
CA ARG A 585 5.94 -19.60 14.34
C ARG A 585 5.39 -18.30 14.93
N ARG A 586 4.19 -17.90 14.52
CA ARG A 586 3.49 -16.72 15.01
C ARG A 586 2.19 -17.12 15.72
N PRO A 587 2.02 -16.81 17.02
CA PRO A 587 0.79 -17.14 17.74
C PRO A 587 -0.48 -16.51 17.12
N GLY A 588 -0.33 -15.35 16.47
CA GLY A 588 -1.42 -14.63 15.78
C GLY A 588 -2.00 -15.38 14.57
N GLU A 589 -1.26 -16.30 13.97
CA GLU A 589 -1.80 -17.16 12.91
C GLU A 589 -2.96 -18.02 13.41
N LYS A 590 -3.03 -18.32 14.72
CA LYS A 590 -4.19 -19.01 15.28
C LYS A 590 -5.49 -18.23 15.13
N VAL A 591 -5.43 -16.90 15.06
CA VAL A 591 -6.60 -16.01 14.99
C VAL A 591 -6.95 -15.68 13.54
N GLU A 592 -5.96 -15.43 12.68
CA GLU A 592 -6.17 -15.17 11.24
C GLU A 592 -6.78 -16.35 10.46
N ASN A 593 -6.75 -17.56 11.02
CA ASN A 593 -7.37 -18.75 10.41
C ASN A 593 -8.90 -18.81 10.62
N PHE A 594 -9.49 -17.89 11.40
CA PHE A 594 -10.92 -17.82 11.70
C PHE A 594 -11.61 -16.51 11.26
N SER A 595 -10.87 -15.58 10.63
CA SER A 595 -11.38 -14.31 10.08
C SER A 595 -11.24 -14.30 8.57
#